data_AF-A0A1H4JI86-F1
#
_entry.id   AF-A0A1H4JI86-F1
#
_cell.length_a   1.000
_cell.length_b   1.000
_cell.length_c   1.000
_cell.angle_alpha   90.00
_cell.angle_beta   90.00
_cell.angle_gamma   90.00
#
_symmetry.space_group_name_H-M   'P 1'
#
loop_
_entity.id
_entity.type
_entity.pdbx_description
1 polymer ?
#
loop_
_entity_poly.entity_id
_entity_poly.type
_entity_poly.pdbx_seq_one_letter_code
_entity_poly.pdbx_strand_id
1 'polypeptide(L)'
;MRCEDRCQVCGTPRSDVVYVLAPVGQVNTLVEMYGGAVCSLRCARLTAAVCPHYTDTIGSPIAIHAVPRHERVDLVGCDLANDDEYDIADLGPITVVAAARRL
;
A
#
# COMPACT_ATOMS: atom_id res chain seq x y z
N MET A 1 -5.24 13.72 -20.74
CA MET A 1 -5.37 14.47 -19.48
C MET A 1 -5.00 13.50 -18.38
N ARG A 2 -3.79 13.57 -17.81
CA ARG A 2 -3.43 12.68 -16.70
C ARG A 2 -4.37 13.03 -15.54
N CYS A 3 -5.26 12.12 -15.19
CA CYS A 3 -6.07 12.24 -13.98
C CYS A 3 -5.09 12.48 -12.83
N GLU A 4 -5.31 13.53 -12.02
CA GLU A 4 -4.43 13.83 -10.91
C GLU A 4 -4.25 12.57 -10.04
N ASP A 5 -2.99 12.20 -9.78
CA ASP A 5 -2.65 11.00 -9.02
C ASP A 5 -3.07 11.17 -7.56
N ARG A 6 -4.32 10.77 -7.27
CA ARG A 6 -4.99 10.98 -5.99
C ARG A 6 -5.02 9.71 -5.17
N CYS A 7 -4.92 9.87 -3.85
CA CYS A 7 -5.08 8.78 -2.90
C CYS A 7 -6.51 8.25 -2.94
N GLN A 8 -6.67 6.94 -3.11
CA GLN A 8 -7.97 6.28 -3.17
C GLN A 8 -8.78 6.36 -1.87
N VAL A 9 -8.13 6.66 -0.74
CA VAL A 9 -8.79 6.73 0.58
C VAL A 9 -9.41 8.10 0.83
N CYS A 10 -8.72 9.19 0.48
CA CYS A 10 -9.12 10.55 0.85
C CYS A 10 -9.20 11.54 -0.32
N GLY A 11 -8.83 11.14 -1.53
CA GLY A 11 -8.91 11.97 -2.73
C GLY A 11 -7.86 13.09 -2.82
N THR A 12 -6.96 13.23 -1.84
CA THR A 12 -5.85 14.20 -1.91
C THR A 12 -4.80 13.76 -2.92
N PRO A 13 -4.12 14.68 -3.61
CA PRO A 13 -2.94 14.35 -4.41
C PRO A 13 -1.90 13.57 -3.60
N ARG A 14 -1.26 12.57 -4.20
CA ARG A 14 -0.13 11.86 -3.60
C ARG A 14 1.14 12.71 -3.72
N SER A 15 1.92 12.78 -2.64
CA SER A 15 3.23 13.43 -2.60
C SER A 15 4.34 12.52 -3.13
N ASP A 16 5.60 12.97 -3.08
CA ASP A 16 6.77 12.17 -3.44
C ASP A 16 7.01 10.97 -2.53
N VAL A 17 6.37 10.95 -1.36
CA VAL A 17 6.33 9.81 -0.45
C VAL A 17 4.91 9.27 -0.39
N VAL A 18 4.80 7.94 -0.46
CA VAL A 18 3.55 7.20 -0.29
C VAL A 18 3.75 6.09 0.73
N TYR A 19 2.64 5.53 1.21
CA TYR A 19 2.63 4.53 2.27
C TYR A 19 2.08 3.21 1.74
N VAL A 20 2.85 2.14 1.94
CA VAL A 20 2.53 0.79 1.50
C VAL A 20 2.33 -0.12 2.70
N LEU A 21 1.51 -1.15 2.52
CA LEU A 21 1.07 -2.05 3.58
C LEU A 21 1.48 -3.48 3.23
N ALA A 22 2.19 -4.14 4.15
CA ALA A 22 2.60 -5.52 3.99
C ALA A 22 2.35 -6.31 5.28
N PRO A 23 1.99 -7.61 5.21
CA PRO A 23 2.03 -8.49 6.37
C PRO A 23 3.43 -8.51 7.00
N VAL A 24 3.49 -8.45 8.33
CA VAL A 24 4.73 -8.74 9.05
C VAL A 24 5.13 -10.19 8.74
N GLY A 25 6.37 -10.37 8.29
CA GLY A 25 6.92 -11.67 7.90
C GLY A 25 6.66 -12.08 6.44
N GLN A 26 6.17 -11.16 5.59
CA GLN A 26 6.12 -11.40 4.15
C GLN A 26 7.52 -11.73 3.61
N VAL A 27 7.64 -12.83 2.84
CA VAL A 27 8.91 -13.30 2.27
C VAL A 27 9.26 -12.54 0.98
N ASN A 28 8.26 -12.12 0.20
CA ASN A 28 8.46 -11.29 -0.97
C ASN A 28 8.65 -9.83 -0.56
N THR A 29 9.69 -9.17 -1.06
CA THR A 29 9.91 -7.73 -0.79
C THR A 29 9.09 -6.85 -1.74
N LEU A 30 8.60 -7.39 -2.85
CA LEU A 30 7.66 -6.71 -3.72
C LEU A 30 6.24 -6.81 -3.15
N VAL A 31 5.64 -5.66 -2.90
CA VAL A 31 4.27 -5.52 -2.39
C VAL A 31 3.39 -5.01 -3.53
N GLU A 32 2.49 -5.87 -4.01
CA GLU A 32 1.42 -5.48 -4.92
C GLU A 32 0.29 -4.81 -4.15
N MET A 33 0.04 -3.53 -4.43
CA MET A 33 -1.04 -2.78 -3.81
C MET A 33 -2.24 -2.71 -4.76
N TYR A 34 -3.17 -3.67 -4.70
CA TYR A 34 -4.43 -3.65 -5.48
C TYR A 34 -5.35 -2.47 -5.08
N GLY A 35 -5.05 -1.28 -5.60
CA GLY A 35 -5.67 0.00 -5.20
C GLY A 35 -4.66 1.09 -4.82
N GLY A 36 -3.38 0.76 -4.70
CA GLY A 36 -2.25 1.69 -4.66
C GLY A 36 -1.75 2.11 -3.29
N ALA A 37 -0.49 2.55 -3.26
CA ALA A 37 0.10 3.22 -2.10
C ALA A 37 -0.65 4.52 -1.76
N VAL A 38 -0.88 4.77 -0.48
CA VAL A 38 -1.72 5.88 0.02
C VAL A 38 -0.89 7.11 0.40
N CYS A 39 -1.51 8.28 0.44
CA CYS A 39 -0.80 9.56 0.63
C CYS A 39 -0.31 9.81 2.06
N SER A 40 -0.83 9.10 3.07
CA SER A 40 -0.53 9.41 4.47
C SER A 40 -0.60 8.18 5.38
N LEU A 41 0.10 8.27 6.51
CA LEU A 41 0.02 7.27 7.58
C LEU A 41 -1.41 7.05 8.10
N ARG A 42 -2.22 8.13 8.13
CA ARG A 42 -3.64 8.03 8.51
C ARG A 42 -4.43 7.19 7.52
N CYS A 43 -4.24 7.42 6.22
CA CYS A 43 -4.86 6.62 5.17
C CYS A 43 -4.39 5.17 5.26
N ALA A 44 -3.10 4.92 5.52
CA ALA A 44 -2.57 3.56 5.63
C ALA A 44 -3.19 2.82 6.82
N ARG A 45 -3.24 3.45 8.00
CA ARG A 45 -3.91 2.88 9.17
C ARG A 45 -5.39 2.58 8.92
N LEU A 46 -6.09 3.50 8.23
CA LEU A 46 -7.50 3.28 7.87
C LEU A 46 -7.64 2.09 6.92
N THR A 47 -6.81 2.02 5.87
CA THR A 47 -6.79 0.89 4.92
C THR A 47 -6.55 -0.44 5.64
N ALA A 48 -5.56 -0.50 6.53
CA ALA A 48 -5.27 -1.71 7.31
C ALA A 48 -6.46 -2.14 8.19
N ALA A 49 -7.26 -1.19 8.67
CA ALA A 49 -8.38 -1.44 9.57
C ALA A 49 -9.69 -1.81 8.87
N VAL A 50 -9.87 -1.44 7.59
CA VAL A 50 -11.18 -1.59 6.90
C VAL A 50 -11.12 -2.43 5.63
N CYS A 51 -9.95 -2.61 5.03
CA CYS A 51 -9.82 -3.37 3.79
C CYS A 51 -9.89 -4.88 4.10
N PRO A 52 -10.85 -5.63 3.53
CA PRO A 52 -11.02 -7.06 3.80
C PRO A 52 -9.76 -7.89 3.53
N HIS A 53 -8.93 -7.48 2.57
CA HIS A 53 -7.64 -8.11 2.29
C HIS A 53 -6.75 -8.15 3.55
N TYR A 54 -6.69 -7.05 4.31
CA TYR A 54 -5.87 -6.96 5.52
C TYR A 54 -6.61 -7.42 6.79
N THR A 55 -7.94 -7.27 6.87
CA THR A 55 -8.70 -7.65 8.07
C THR A 55 -9.09 -9.11 8.11
N ASP A 56 -9.48 -9.70 6.97
CA ASP A 56 -10.12 -11.01 6.91
C ASP A 56 -9.19 -12.08 6.33
N THR A 57 -8.28 -11.71 5.41
CA THR A 57 -7.45 -12.67 4.68
C THR A 57 -6.06 -12.89 5.28
N ILE A 58 -5.36 -11.82 5.67
CA ILE A 58 -3.93 -11.90 6.02
C ILE A 58 -3.68 -12.39 7.45
N GLY A 59 -4.56 -12.11 8.42
CA GLY A 59 -4.47 -12.62 9.80
C GLY A 59 -3.20 -12.25 10.60
N SER A 60 -2.26 -11.51 10.00
CA SER A 60 -0.97 -11.09 10.54
C SER A 60 -1.00 -9.59 10.86
N PRO A 61 -0.22 -9.10 11.84
CA PRO A 61 0.04 -7.67 11.97
C PRO A 61 0.49 -7.08 10.63
N ILE A 62 0.04 -5.87 10.32
CA ILE A 62 0.36 -5.19 9.07
C ILE A 62 1.43 -4.14 9.35
N ALA A 63 2.57 -4.28 8.68
CA ALA A 63 3.62 -3.29 8.62
C ALA A 63 3.26 -2.20 7.61
N ILE A 64 3.54 -0.94 7.97
CA ILE A 64 3.36 0.22 7.09
C ILE A 64 4.74 0.82 6.82
N HIS A 65 5.10 0.93 5.56
CA HIS A 65 6.38 1.48 5.11
C HIS A 65 6.13 2.79 4.34
N ALA A 66 7.04 3.75 4.47
CA ALA A 66 7.09 4.89 3.54
C ALA A 66 8.09 4.59 2.44
N VAL A 67 7.67 4.85 1.21
CA VAL A 67 8.46 4.57 0.02
C VAL A 67 8.39 5.77 -0.92
N PRO A 68 9.43 6.01 -1.74
CA PRO A 68 9.36 6.97 -2.83
C PRO A 68 8.21 6.61 -3.77
N ARG A 69 7.40 7.60 -4.13
CA ARG A 69 6.36 7.46 -5.16
C ARG A 69 7.03 7.33 -6.52
N HIS A 70 6.60 6.37 -7.31
CA HIS A 70 6.89 6.34 -8.74
C HIS A 70 5.62 6.68 -9.55
N GLU A 71 5.81 7.06 -10.83
CA GLU A 71 4.67 7.26 -11.72
C GLU A 71 3.92 5.95 -11.91
N ARG A 72 2.58 6.03 -11.95
CA ARG A 72 1.75 4.92 -12.41
C ARG A 72 1.97 4.76 -13.91
N VAL A 73 2.23 3.54 -14.35
CA VAL A 73 2.31 3.20 -15.77
C VAL A 73 0.93 2.70 -16.17
N ASP A 74 0.25 3.40 -17.08
CA ASP A 74 -1.06 2.98 -17.56
C ASP A 74 -0.95 1.59 -18.22
N LEU A 75 -1.53 0.56 -17.60
CA LEU A 75 -1.57 -0.83 -18.05
C LEU A 75 -2.49 -1.03 -19.28
N VAL A 76 -2.25 -0.29 -20.36
CA VAL A 76 -2.80 -0.63 -21.67
C VAL A 76 -1.72 -1.40 -22.45
N GLY A 77 -1.65 -2.72 -22.23
CA GLY A 77 -1.09 -3.66 -23.21
C GLY A 77 0.32 -4.21 -22.99
N CYS A 78 0.82 -4.36 -21.76
CA CYS A 78 2.08 -5.09 -21.51
C CYS A 78 1.95 -6.03 -20.30
N ASP A 79 2.31 -7.30 -20.51
CA ASP A 79 2.36 -8.37 -19.50
C ASP A 79 3.51 -8.18 -18.47
N LEU A 80 3.88 -6.94 -18.12
CA LEU A 80 5.06 -6.65 -17.31
C LEU A 80 4.77 -5.56 -16.26
N ALA A 81 4.99 -5.94 -15.00
CA ALA A 81 4.91 -5.17 -13.75
C ALA A 81 3.55 -4.51 -13.48
N ASN A 82 2.86 -4.96 -12.42
CA ASN A 82 1.67 -4.27 -11.94
C ASN A 82 2.05 -2.85 -11.50
N ASP A 83 1.18 -1.89 -11.81
CA ASP A 83 1.33 -0.43 -11.64
C ASP A 83 1.44 0.05 -10.19
N ASP A 84 1.42 -0.88 -9.24
CA ASP A 84 1.33 -0.66 -7.80
C ASP A 84 2.28 -1.61 -7.01
N GLU A 85 3.38 -2.06 -7.63
CA GLU A 85 4.44 -2.82 -6.95
C GLU A 85 5.49 -1.91 -6.30
N TYR A 86 5.69 -2.08 -4.99
CA TYR A 86 6.74 -1.38 -4.25
C TYR A 86 7.70 -2.38 -3.61
N ASP A 87 9.00 -2.19 -3.86
CA ASP A 87 10.04 -2.92 -3.17
C ASP A 87 10.27 -2.31 -1.78
N ILE A 88 10.06 -3.13 -0.74
CA ILE A 88 10.30 -2.77 0.66
C ILE A 88 11.54 -3.46 1.22
N ALA A 89 12.41 -4.03 0.38
CA ALA A 89 13.69 -4.59 0.80
C ALA A 89 14.49 -3.57 1.63
N ASP A 90 15.03 -4.03 2.75
CA ASP A 90 15.83 -3.24 3.68
C ASP A 90 15.12 -2.02 4.32
N LEU A 91 13.80 -1.85 4.12
CA LEU A 91 13.02 -0.79 4.75
C LEU A 91 12.42 -1.25 6.08
N GLY A 92 12.78 -0.56 7.16
CA GLY A 92 12.10 -0.70 8.45
C GLY A 92 10.65 -0.18 8.38
N PRO A 93 9.69 -0.83 9.07
CA PRO A 93 8.33 -0.31 9.15
C PRO A 93 8.31 0.99 9.96
N ILE A 94 7.55 1.99 9.49
CA ILE A 94 7.26 3.19 10.29
C ILE A 94 6.38 2.83 11.48
N THR A 95 5.41 1.94 11.25
CA THR A 95 4.51 1.44 12.28
C THR A 95 4.05 0.05 11.91
N VAL A 96 3.72 -0.74 12.93
CA VAL A 96 2.99 -1.99 12.77
C VAL A 96 1.61 -1.81 13.41
N VAL A 97 0.57 -2.27 12.74
CA VAL A 97 -0.80 -2.29 13.27
C VAL A 97 -1.26 -3.72 13.46
N ALA A 98 -1.83 -4.01 14.63
CA ALA A 98 -2.46 -5.30 14.86
C ALA A 98 -3.65 -5.45 13.91
N ALA A 99 -3.78 -6.62 13.28
CA ALA A 99 -4.97 -6.92 12.49
C ALA A 99 -6.21 -6.81 13.39
N ALA A 100 -7.24 -6.09 12.91
CA ALA A 100 -8.52 -6.04 13.59
C ALA A 100 -9.12 -7.45 13.55
N ARG A 101 -9.06 -8.19 14.65
CA ARG A 101 -9.85 -9.42 14.80
C ARG A 101 -11.32 -9.01 14.87
N ARG A 102 -12.14 -9.45 13.91
CA ARG A 102 -13.59 -9.49 14.12
C ARG A 102 -13.84 -10.42 15.31
N LEU A 103 -14.42 -9.87 16.38
CA LEU A 103 -14.92 -10.64 17.52
C LEU A 103 -16.17 -11.43 17.12
#